data_AF-A0A2H3JMA6-F1
#
_entry.id   AF-A0A2H3JMA6-F1
#
_cell.length_a   1.000
_cell.length_b   1.000
_cell.length_c   1.000
_cell.angle_alpha   90.00
_cell.angle_beta   90.00
_cell.angle_gamma   90.00
#
_symmetry.space_group_name_H-M   'P 1'
#
loop_
_entity.id
_entity.type
_entity.pdbx_description
1 polymer ?
#
loop_
_entity_poly.entity_id
_entity_poly.type
_entity_poly.pdbx_seq_one_letter_code
_entity_poly.pdbx_strand_id
1 'polypeptide(L)'
;MFVLFKLLLSLSAALATYVLWRLLAILTRPYGSTLRDLPGPPPLHWLYGHLRELSSHDNTSHEIWIETYGSTAKYKGLLGSDILLTADTRAISHIINHTDIYQKSEYNRFVTSVVLGNSS
;
A
#
# COMPACT_ATOMS: atom_id res chain seq x y z
N MET A 1 8.35 -42.48 16.43
CA MET A 1 9.08 -41.25 16.81
C MET A 1 9.71 -40.54 15.60
N PHE A 2 10.44 -41.24 14.72
CA PHE A 2 11.11 -40.63 13.54
C PHE A 2 10.17 -39.98 12.50
N VAL A 3 8.96 -40.51 12.29
CA VAL A 3 8.01 -39.98 11.29
C VAL A 3 7.45 -38.62 11.70
N LEU A 4 7.10 -38.45 12.98
CA LEU A 4 6.59 -37.18 13.52
C LEU A 4 7.64 -36.06 13.40
N PHE A 5 8.90 -36.38 13.69
CA PHE A 5 10.01 -35.43 13.55
C PHE A 5 10.19 -34.97 12.10
N LYS A 6 10.10 -35.89 11.13
CA LYS A 6 10.16 -35.54 9.70
C LYS A 6 8.99 -34.64 9.27
N LEU A 7 7.79 -34.89 9.78
CA LEU A 7 6.61 -34.06 9.49
C LEU A 7 6.76 -32.65 10.04
N LEU A 8 7.23 -32.50 11.28
CA LEU A 8 7.49 -31.20 11.90
C LEU A 8 8.57 -30.41 11.14
N LEU A 9 9.63 -31.09 10.70
CA LEU A 9 10.71 -30.47 9.92
C LEU A 9 10.23 -30.04 8.52
N SER A 10 9.40 -30.86 7.87
CA SER A 10 8.82 -30.51 6.57
C SER A 10 7.82 -29.36 6.68
N LEU A 11 7.03 -29.30 7.74
CA LEU A 11 6.07 -28.23 7.99
C LEU A 11 6.76 -26.91 8.30
N SER A 12 7.80 -26.93 9.13
CA SER A 12 8.60 -25.73 9.43
C SER A 12 9.34 -25.22 8.19
N ALA A 13 9.90 -26.12 7.38
CA ALA A 13 10.54 -25.76 6.11
C ALA A 13 9.52 -25.13 5.14
N ALA A 14 8.35 -25.75 4.95
CA ALA A 14 7.30 -25.20 4.08
C ALA A 14 6.83 -23.81 4.54
N LEU A 15 6.63 -23.63 5.85
CA LEU A 15 6.25 -22.35 6.42
C LEU A 15 7.35 -21.30 6.22
N ALA A 16 8.62 -21.66 6.45
CA ALA A 16 9.76 -20.78 6.25
C ALA A 16 9.86 -20.36 4.78
N THR A 17 9.74 -21.28 3.82
CA THR A 17 9.76 -20.96 2.38
C THR A 17 8.60 -20.05 1.99
N TYR A 18 7.38 -20.31 2.50
CA TYR A 18 6.22 -19.47 2.22
C TYR A 18 6.39 -18.05 2.76
N VAL A 19 6.87 -17.90 4.00
CA VAL A 19 7.16 -16.60 4.61
C VAL A 19 8.23 -15.88 3.81
N LEU A 20 9.30 -16.58 3.41
CA LEU A 20 10.41 -15.99 2.67
C LEU A 20 9.98 -15.55 1.26
N TRP A 21 9.17 -16.33 0.55
CA TRP A 21 8.56 -15.90 -0.71
C TRP A 21 7.66 -14.69 -0.50
N ARG A 22 6.80 -14.69 0.52
CA ARG A 22 5.91 -13.56 0.79
C ARG A 22 6.69 -12.29 1.11
N LEU A 23 7.76 -12.39 1.89
CA LEU A 23 8.68 -11.28 2.17
C LEU A 23 9.36 -10.78 0.90
N LEU A 24 9.86 -11.67 0.05
CA LEU A 24 10.46 -11.31 -1.23
C LEU A 24 9.45 -10.63 -2.17
N ALA A 25 8.21 -11.11 -2.23
CA ALA A 25 7.16 -10.51 -3.06
C ALA A 25 6.78 -9.11 -2.55
N ILE A 26 6.72 -8.93 -1.23
CA ILE A 26 6.49 -7.63 -0.61
C ILE A 26 7.67 -6.69 -0.88
N LEU A 27 8.90 -7.19 -0.74
CA LEU A 27 10.10 -6.39 -0.89
C LEU A 27 10.36 -6.02 -2.36
N THR A 28 10.04 -6.89 -3.32
CA THR A 28 10.25 -6.64 -4.76
C THR A 28 9.15 -5.80 -5.40
N ARG A 29 7.90 -5.85 -4.89
CA ARG A 29 6.78 -5.00 -5.35
C ARG A 29 7.12 -3.51 -5.55
N PRO A 30 7.75 -2.81 -4.59
CA PRO A 30 8.05 -1.39 -4.73
C PRO A 30 9.17 -1.09 -5.76
N TYR A 31 10.00 -2.08 -6.14
CA TYR A 31 11.10 -1.84 -7.10
C TYR A 31 10.62 -1.69 -8.54
N GLY A 32 9.44 -2.23 -8.88
CA GLY A 32 8.84 -2.10 -10.22
C GLY A 32 7.94 -0.87 -10.39
N SER A 33 7.78 -0.04 -9.36
CA SER A 33 6.82 1.07 -9.38
C SER A 33 7.48 2.37 -9.86
N THR A 34 6.93 2.97 -10.92
CA THR A 34 7.31 4.31 -11.42
C THR A 34 7.11 5.42 -10.38
N LEU A 35 6.36 5.13 -9.32
CA LEU A 35 6.18 6.02 -8.16
C LEU A 35 7.48 6.18 -7.34
N ARG A 36 8.55 5.44 -7.64
CA ARG A 36 9.80 5.49 -6.87
C ARG A 36 10.51 6.84 -6.93
N ASP A 37 10.36 7.60 -8.02
CA ASP A 37 11.05 8.89 -8.19
C ASP A 37 10.29 10.07 -7.57
N LEU A 38 9.09 9.83 -7.03
CA LEU A 38 8.33 10.87 -6.35
C LEU A 38 8.95 11.21 -4.98
N PRO A 39 9.00 12.51 -4.63
CA PRO A 39 9.39 12.95 -3.30
C PRO A 39 8.36 12.46 -2.28
N GLY A 40 8.81 12.22 -1.05
CA GLY A 40 7.91 11.77 0.02
C GLY A 40 8.63 11.56 1.34
N PRO A 41 7.88 11.51 2.45
CA PRO A 41 8.45 11.30 3.77
C PRO A 41 9.19 9.95 3.86
N PRO A 42 10.35 9.93 4.55
CA PRO A 42 11.05 8.68 4.81
C PRO A 42 10.18 7.79 5.71
N PRO A 43 10.00 6.50 5.37
CA PRO A 43 9.15 5.63 6.16
C PRO A 43 9.69 5.45 7.59
N LEU A 44 8.86 5.77 8.58
CA LEU A 44 9.19 5.57 10.00
C LEU A 44 9.41 4.09 10.35
N HIS A 45 8.66 3.18 9.70
CA HIS A 45 8.77 1.74 9.93
C HIS A 45 8.54 0.94 8.65
N TRP A 46 9.37 -0.09 8.41
CA TRP A 46 9.29 -0.92 7.20
C TRP A 46 7.96 -1.71 7.09
N LEU A 47 7.41 -2.15 8.24
CA LEU A 47 6.21 -3.00 8.27
C LEU A 47 4.89 -2.20 8.26
N TYR A 48 4.83 -1.09 8.99
CA TYR A 48 3.61 -0.30 9.16
C TYR A 48 3.61 1.03 8.39
N GLY A 49 4.73 1.39 7.75
CA GLY A 49 4.85 2.64 7.01
C GLY A 49 4.49 3.85 7.88
N HIS A 50 3.57 4.68 7.37
CA HIS A 50 3.05 5.89 8.03
C HIS A 50 1.66 5.71 8.64
N LEU A 51 1.14 4.49 8.75
CA LEU A 51 -0.24 4.28 9.22
C LEU A 51 -0.49 4.77 10.64
N ARG A 52 0.54 4.80 11.47
CA ARG A 52 0.41 5.32 12.83
C ARG A 52 0.09 6.81 12.82
N GLU A 53 0.74 7.55 11.92
CA GLU A 53 0.55 8.99 11.70
C GLU A 53 -0.81 9.28 11.06
N LEU A 54 -1.29 8.36 10.21
CA LEU A 54 -2.63 8.44 9.60
C LEU A 54 -3.76 7.95 10.51
N SER A 55 -3.46 7.23 11.60
CA SER A 55 -4.47 6.70 12.54
C SER A 55 -4.83 7.69 13.65
N SER A 56 -3.91 8.61 13.98
CA SER A 56 -4.31 9.87 14.59
C SER A 56 -5.29 10.48 13.62
N HIS A 57 -6.51 10.76 14.07
CA HIS A 57 -7.65 11.24 13.26
C HIS A 57 -7.43 12.64 12.65
N ASP A 58 -6.18 13.00 12.42
CA ASP A 58 -5.75 14.32 12.01
C ASP A 58 -5.32 14.22 10.54
N ASN A 59 -6.15 14.77 9.66
CA ASN A 59 -5.85 14.86 8.23
C ASN A 59 -4.65 15.79 7.94
N THR A 60 -4.10 16.41 8.99
CA THR A 60 -2.94 17.30 8.95
C THR A 60 -1.70 16.64 8.36
N SER A 61 -1.51 15.33 8.55
CA SER A 61 -0.33 14.64 7.99
C SER A 61 -0.28 14.72 6.46
N HIS A 62 -1.43 14.57 5.79
CA HIS A 62 -1.47 14.71 4.33
C HIS A 62 -1.21 16.15 3.89
N GLU A 63 -1.77 17.13 4.60
CA GLU A 63 -1.61 18.55 4.29
C GLU A 63 -0.16 19.01 4.48
N ILE A 64 0.48 18.60 5.58
CA ILE A 64 1.90 18.84 5.86
C ILE A 64 2.78 18.21 4.77
N TRP A 65 2.46 16.99 4.32
CA TRP A 65 3.25 16.36 3.26
C TRP A 65 3.07 17.05 1.92
N ILE A 66 1.88 17.56 1.59
CA ILE A 66 1.64 18.34 0.38
C ILE A 66 2.38 19.68 0.45
N GLU A 67 2.39 20.34 1.62
CA GLU A 67 3.14 21.59 1.83
C GLU A 67 4.65 21.37 1.76
N THR A 68 5.14 20.25 2.29
CA THR A 68 6.59 19.95 2.39
C THR A 68 7.17 19.38 1.10
N TYR A 69 6.46 18.46 0.44
CA TYR A 69 6.94 17.70 -0.72
C TYR A 69 6.28 18.15 -2.04
N GLY A 70 5.29 19.04 -1.98
CA GLY A 70 4.58 19.58 -3.11
C GLY A 70 3.28 18.83 -3.44
N SER A 71 2.64 19.26 -4.54
CA SER A 71 1.30 18.81 -4.95
C SER A 71 1.21 17.32 -5.30
N THR A 72 2.35 16.66 -5.51
CA THR A 72 2.41 15.22 -5.79
C THR A 72 3.56 14.60 -4.99
N ALA A 73 3.19 13.75 -4.04
CA ALA A 73 4.10 13.05 -3.16
C ALA A 73 3.74 11.58 -3.10
N LYS A 74 4.61 10.76 -2.51
CA LYS A 74 4.30 9.36 -2.16
C LYS A 74 4.44 9.14 -0.67
N TYR A 75 3.69 8.22 -0.12
CA TYR A 75 3.91 7.72 1.24
C TYR A 75 3.83 6.21 1.28
N LYS A 76 4.43 5.62 2.31
CA LYS A 76 4.39 4.17 2.56
C LYS A 76 3.19 3.77 3.41
N GLY A 77 2.37 2.85 2.89
CA GLY A 77 1.29 2.18 3.60
C GLY A 77 1.71 0.86 4.26
N LEU A 78 0.72 0.01 4.55
CA LEU A 78 0.95 -1.32 5.12
C LEU A 78 1.92 -2.14 4.26
N LEU A 79 2.81 -2.89 4.92
CA LEU A 79 3.75 -3.80 4.26
C LEU A 79 4.60 -3.09 3.18
N GLY A 80 4.92 -1.80 3.35
CA GLY A 80 5.78 -1.06 2.43
C GLY A 80 5.15 -0.75 1.07
N SER A 81 3.83 -0.85 0.93
CA SER A 81 3.11 -0.45 -0.28
C SER A 81 3.31 1.05 -0.56
N ASP A 82 3.67 1.40 -1.79
CA ASP A 82 3.70 2.79 -2.22
C ASP A 82 2.29 3.30 -2.49
N ILE A 83 1.91 4.41 -1.85
CA ILE A 83 0.65 5.10 -2.06
C ILE A 83 0.96 6.49 -2.63
N LEU A 84 0.33 6.80 -3.77
CA LEU A 84 0.40 8.11 -4.40
C LEU A 84 -0.52 9.09 -3.65
N LEU A 85 0.03 10.23 -3.24
CA LEU A 85 -0.70 11.37 -2.72
C LEU A 85 -0.59 12.50 -3.76
N THR A 86 -1.69 12.85 -4.41
CA THR A 86 -1.72 13.96 -5.35
C THR A 86 -2.90 14.89 -5.08
N ALA A 87 -2.62 16.19 -5.05
CA ALA A 87 -3.59 17.26 -4.98
C ALA A 87 -3.85 17.91 -6.35
N ASP A 88 -3.23 17.41 -7.42
CA ASP A 88 -3.48 17.88 -8.79
C ASP A 88 -4.83 17.37 -9.30
N THR A 89 -5.78 18.29 -9.43
CA THR A 89 -7.13 18.01 -9.94
C THR A 89 -7.14 17.39 -11.33
N ARG A 90 -6.15 17.70 -12.19
CA ARG A 90 -6.02 17.09 -13.52
C ARG A 90 -5.61 15.63 -13.41
N ALA A 91 -4.65 15.32 -12.55
CA ALA A 91 -4.20 13.94 -12.29
C ALA A 91 -5.33 13.11 -11.66
N ILE A 92 -6.05 13.67 -10.67
CA ILE A 92 -7.20 13.01 -10.04
C ILE A 92 -8.29 12.72 -11.07
N SER A 93 -8.67 13.70 -11.88
CA SER A 93 -9.68 13.53 -12.94
C SER A 93 -9.26 12.46 -13.94
N HIS A 94 -8.00 12.45 -14.35
CA HIS A 94 -7.45 11.42 -15.24
C HIS A 94 -7.57 10.02 -14.62
N ILE A 95 -7.13 9.84 -13.37
CA ILE A 95 -7.16 8.54 -12.67
C ILE A 95 -8.59 8.04 -12.49
N ILE A 96 -9.52 8.92 -12.10
CA ILE A 96 -10.93 8.55 -11.88
C ILE A 96 -11.61 8.09 -13.18
N ASN A 97 -11.27 8.73 -14.31
CA ASN A 97 -11.89 8.45 -15.60
C ASN A 97 -11.30 7.23 -16.33
N HIS A 98 -10.05 6.85 -16.06
CA HIS A 98 -9.38 5.70 -16.71
C HIS A 98 -9.42 4.44 -15.84
N THR A 99 -10.61 3.90 -15.59
CA THR A 99 -10.82 2.72 -14.74
C THR A 99 -10.34 1.40 -15.36
N ASP A 100 -10.10 1.40 -16.67
CA ASP A 100 -9.50 0.31 -17.45
C ASP A 100 -8.02 0.12 -17.12
N ILE A 101 -7.31 1.22 -16.85
CA ILE A 101 -5.89 1.24 -16.49
C ILE A 101 -5.72 1.23 -14.96
N TYR A 102 -6.53 1.99 -14.24
CA TYR A 102 -6.48 2.12 -12.78
C TYR A 102 -7.63 1.36 -12.12
N GLN A 103 -7.39 0.08 -11.83
CA GLN A 103 -8.38 -0.73 -11.11
C GLN A 103 -8.56 -0.25 -9.67
N LYS A 104 -9.79 0.15 -9.34
CA LYS A 104 -10.19 0.44 -7.96
C LYS A 104 -10.15 -0.86 -7.16
N SER A 105 -9.55 -0.83 -5.97
CA SER A 105 -9.62 -1.95 -5.04
C SER A 105 -11.08 -2.26 -4.71
N GLU A 106 -11.40 -3.53 -4.46
CA GLU A 106 -12.74 -3.95 -4.05
C GLU A 106 -13.24 -3.17 -2.81
N TYR A 107 -12.32 -2.84 -1.89
CA TYR A 107 -12.60 -1.97 -0.76
C TYR A 107 -13.04 -0.56 -1.18
N ASN A 108 -12.31 0.09 -2.10
CA ASN A 108 -12.67 1.43 -2.58
C ASN A 108 -13.97 1.41 -3.39
N ARG A 109 -14.24 0.33 -4.13
CA ARG A 109 -15.50 0.11 -4.86
C ARG A 109 -16.67 0.04 -3.88
N PHE A 110 -16.51 -0.70 -2.79
CA PHE A 110 -17.50 -0.80 -1.71
C PHE A 110 -17.71 0.53 -0.97
N VAL A 111 -16.66 1.22 -0.55
CA VAL A 111 -16.81 2.53 0.11
C VAL A 111 -17.50 3.54 -0.81
N THR A 112 -17.14 3.55 -2.09
CA THR A 112 -17.77 4.43 -3.08
C THR A 112 -19.25 4.07 -3.29
N SER A 113 -19.61 2.78 -3.32
CA SER A 113 -21.02 2.38 -3.45
C SER A 113 -21.85 2.73 -2.22
N VAL A 114 -21.25 2.73 -1.03
CA VAL A 114 -21.90 3.19 0.21
C VAL A 114 -22.09 4.71 0.19
N VAL A 115 -21.08 5.49 -0.20
CA VAL A 115 -21.12 6.97 -0.18
C VAL A 115 -21.99 7.54 -1.30
N LEU A 116 -21.92 6.99 -2.51
CA LEU A 116 -22.70 7.46 -3.67
C LEU A 116 -24.13 6.91 -3.71
N GLY A 117 -24.51 6.04 -2.78
CA GLY A 117 -25.83 5.43 -2.76
C GLY A 117 -26.06 4.49 -3.95
N ASN A 118 -25.35 3.36 -3.97
CA ASN A 118 -25.63 2.14 -4.73
C ASN A 118 -26.03 2.28 -6.22
N SER A 119 -25.14 1.85 -7.11
CA SER A 119 -25.58 1.06 -8.27
C SER A 119 -24.53 -0.01 -8.58
N SER A 120 -24.99 -1.25 -8.44
CA SER A 120 -24.44 -2.48 -9.01
C SER A 120 -23.95 -2.33 -10.44
#